data_AF-A0A270PDJ1-F1
#
_entry.id   AF-A0A270PDJ1-F1
#
_cell.length_a   1.000
_cell.length_b   1.000
_cell.length_c   1.000
_cell.angle_alpha   90.00
_cell.angle_beta   90.00
_cell.angle_gamma   90.00
#
_symmetry.space_group_name_H-M   'P 1'
#
loop_
_entity.id
_entity.type
_entity.pdbx_description
1 polymer ?
#
loop_
_entity_poly.entity_id
_entity_poly.type
_entity_poly.pdbx_seq_one_letter_code
_entity_poly.pdbx_strand_id
1 'polypeptide(L)' 'MQFDMPRGQAAAYYPETNPLAPLDSYGHRTYTPTSKSVAIKVVRPAVEAGGPLDSSCFGSVISR' A
#
# COMPACT_ATOMS: atom_id res chain seq x y z
N MET A 1 2.47 -18.28 -6.62
CA MET A 1 3.05 -18.47 -5.28
C MET A 1 2.56 -17.33 -4.40
N GLN A 2 1.91 -17.64 -3.28
CA GLN A 2 1.41 -16.63 -2.35
C GLN A 2 2.50 -16.39 -1.29
N PHE A 3 2.85 -15.13 -1.07
CA PHE A 3 3.77 -14.75 0.01
C PHE A 3 2.95 -14.34 1.23
N ASP A 4 3.31 -14.85 2.40
CA ASP A 4 2.67 -14.48 3.64
C ASP A 4 3.03 -13.05 4.02
N MET A 5 2.01 -12.21 4.19
CA MET A 5 2.15 -10.85 4.69
C MET A 5 1.85 -10.84 6.19
N PRO A 6 2.75 -10.32 7.05
CA PRO A 6 2.45 -10.15 8.46
C PRO A 6 1.25 -9.21 8.67
N ARG A 7 0.47 -9.49 9.71
CA ARG A 7 -0.71 -8.68 10.07
C ARG A 7 -0.32 -7.23 10.34
N GLY A 8 -1.13 -6.30 9.79
CA GLY A 8 -0.91 -4.86 9.92
C GLY A 8 0.11 -4.27 8.94
N GLN A 9 0.70 -5.09 8.06
CA GLN A 9 1.53 -4.60 6.96
C GLN A 9 0.78 -4.70 5.63
N ALA A 10 1.16 -3.87 4.68
CA ALA A 10 0.69 -3.92 3.31
C ALA A 10 1.88 -3.83 2.37
N ALA A 11 1.74 -4.45 1.21
CA ALA A 11 2.68 -4.31 0.11
C ALA A 11 1.92 -3.85 -1.13
N ALA A 12 2.63 -3.13 -1.98
CA ALA A 12 2.18 -2.73 -3.29
C ALA A 12 3.36 -2.74 -4.24
N TYR A 13 3.05 -2.70 -5.54
CA TYR A 13 4.07 -2.71 -6.57
C TYR A 13 4.76 -1.34 -6.66
N TYR A 14 5.98 -1.37 -7.21
CA TYR A 14 6.71 -0.18 -7.61
C TYR A 14 6.37 0.11 -9.08
N PRO A 15 6.12 1.38 -9.48
CA PRO A 15 6.39 2.63 -8.75
C PRO A 15 5.19 3.24 -7.99
N GLU A 16 4.07 2.55 -7.86
CA GLU A 16 2.79 3.10 -7.39
C GLU A 16 2.86 3.68 -5.96
N THR A 17 3.78 3.21 -5.13
CA THR A 17 3.99 3.66 -3.76
C THR A 17 5.05 4.74 -3.58
N ASN A 18 5.77 5.14 -4.64
CA ASN A 18 6.80 6.18 -4.56
C ASN A 18 6.31 7.49 -3.90
N PRO A 19 5.09 7.98 -4.19
CA PRO A 19 4.59 9.20 -3.54
C PRO A 19 4.47 9.12 -2.02
N LEU A 20 4.46 7.91 -1.45
CA LEU A 20 4.40 7.70 0.00
C LEU A 20 5.77 7.80 0.67
N ALA A 21 6.87 7.81 -0.07
CA ALA A 21 8.20 7.93 0.50
C ALA A 21 8.36 9.31 1.19
N PRO A 22 8.70 9.36 2.49
CA PRO A 22 8.82 10.62 3.20
C PRO A 22 10.13 11.30 2.83
N LEU A 23 10.05 12.40 2.08
CA LEU A 23 11.22 13.14 1.62
C LEU A 23 11.83 14.02 2.73
N ASP A 24 11.01 14.49 3.68
CA ASP A 24 11.46 15.33 4.80
C ASP A 24 12.05 14.52 5.98
N SER A 25 11.93 13.19 5.95
CA SER A 25 12.48 12.28 6.96
C SER A 25 13.62 11.47 6.36
N TYR A 26 14.86 11.82 6.70
CA TYR A 26 16.06 11.20 6.14
C TYR A 26 17.15 10.98 7.19
N GLY A 27 18.05 10.04 6.88
CA GLY A 27 19.22 9.77 7.72
C GLY A 27 20.16 10.98 7.77
N HIS A 28 20.55 11.40 8.98
CA HIS A 28 21.36 12.60 9.24
C HIS A 28 22.65 12.72 8.40
N ARG A 29 23.28 11.60 8.01
CA ARG A 29 24.54 11.59 7.24
C ARG A 29 24.38 11.24 5.76
N THR A 30 23.36 10.45 5.42
CA THR A 30 23.23 9.88 4.07
C THR A 30 22.22 10.62 3.22
N TYR A 31 21.34 11.42 3.83
CA TYR A 31 20.22 12.07 3.16
C TYR A 31 19.32 11.07 2.40
N THR A 32 19.34 9.80 2.83
CA THR A 32 18.47 8.76 2.28
C THR A 32 17.12 8.82 3.01
N PRO A 33 15.98 8.88 2.30
CA PRO A 33 14.67 8.94 2.93
C PRO A 33 14.36 7.65 3.71
N THR A 34 13.53 7.77 4.75
CA THR A 34 13.06 6.64 5.56
C THR A 34 11.97 5.85 4.81
N SER A 35 12.35 5.15 3.74
CA SER A 35 11.42 4.47 2.82
C SER A 35 11.11 3.01 3.16
N LYS A 36 11.93 2.36 4.00
CA LYS A 36 11.73 0.94 4.37
C LYS A 36 10.58 0.71 5.35
N SER A 37 10.12 1.77 6.02
CA SER A 37 8.98 1.71 6.94
C SER A 37 8.26 3.05 6.90
N VAL A 38 7.08 3.06 6.29
CA VAL A 38 6.23 4.24 6.14
C VAL A 38 4.88 3.91 6.75
N ALA A 39 4.44 4.73 7.70
CA ALA A 39 3.11 4.59 8.29
C ALA A 39 2.04 4.99 7.25
N ILE A 40 1.10 4.09 6.98
CA ILE A 40 0.04 4.30 5.99
C ILE A 40 -1.33 3.94 6.58
N LYS A 41 -2.39 4.49 5.97
CA LYS A 41 -3.77 4.12 6.26
C LYS A 41 -4.41 3.57 4.99
N VAL A 42 -4.84 2.32 5.04
CA VAL A 42 -5.60 1.72 3.93
C VAL A 42 -7.06 2.16 4.05
N VAL A 43 -7.60 2.71 2.97
CA VAL A 43 -9.01 3.13 2.88
C VAL A 43 -9.65 2.44 1.68
N ARG A 44 -10.96 2.20 1.75
CA ARG A 44 -11.70 1.81 0.55
C ARG A 44 -11.72 3.01 -0.40
N PRO A 45 -11.49 2.80 -1.71
CA PRO A 45 -11.69 3.87 -2.68
C PRO A 45 -13.15 4.31 -2.62
N ALA A 46 -13.39 5.62 -2.74
CA ALA A 46 -14.74 6.10 -2.99
C ALA A 46 -15.15 5.58 -4.37
N VAL A 47 -16.08 4.63 -4.40
CA VAL A 47 -16.70 4.21 -5.66
C VAL A 47 -17.51 5.41 -6.15
N GLU A 48 -17.01 6.09 -7.18
CA GLU A 48 -17.87 6.86 -8.08
C GLU A 48 -18.90 5.87 -8.63
N ALA A 49 -20.17 6.05 -8.25
CA ALA A 49 -21.26 5.15 -8.60
C ALA A 49 -21.51 5.18 -10.12
N GLY A 50 -20.78 4.35 -10.89
CA GLY A 50 -20.89 4.34 -12.35
C GLY A 50 -20.26 3.11 -13.00
N GLY A 51 -20.92 1.95 -12.87
CA GLY A 51 -20.65 0.75 -13.70
C GLY A 51 -20.67 -0.57 -12.92
N PRO A 52 -21.22 -1.67 -13.47
CA PRO A 52 -21.28 -2.95 -12.77
C PRO A 52 -19.89 -3.59 -12.77
N LEU A 53 -19.20 -3.51 -11.65
CA LEU A 53 -18.04 -4.35 -11.35
C LEU A 53 -18.56 -5.71 -10.91
N ASP A 54 -18.26 -6.74 -11.68
CA ASP A 54 -18.63 -8.11 -11.37
C ASP A 54 -18.02 -8.51 -10.03
N SER A 55 -18.87 -9.07 -9.17
CA SER A 55 -18.57 -9.40 -7.77
C SER A 55 -17.57 -10.55 -7.59
N SER A 56 -16.85 -10.95 -8.65
CA SER A 56 -15.96 -12.10 -8.66
C SER A 56 -14.53 -11.78 -8.22
N CYS A 57 -14.10 -10.51 -8.27
CA CYS A 57 -12.69 -10.14 -8.08
C CYS A 57 -12.34 -9.65 -6.66
N PHE A 58 -13.32 -9.38 -5.79
CA PHE A 58 -13.12 -8.80 -4.46
C PHE A 58 -13.04 -9.85 -3.31
N GLY A 59 -12.67 -11.09 -3.63
CA GLY A 59 -12.89 -12.24 -2.75
C GLY A 59 -11.69 -12.85 -2.04
N SER A 60 -10.46 -12.31 -2.09
CA SER A 60 -9.32 -13.04 -1.49
C SER A 60 -8.10 -12.25 -1.00
N VAL A 61 -8.06 -10.92 -1.09
CA VAL A 61 -6.83 -10.20 -0.68
C VAL A 61 -6.72 -9.95 0.83
N ILE A 62 -7.81 -10.02 1.62
CA ILE A 62 -7.71 -9.90 3.09
C ILE A 62 -8.77 -10.74 3.80
N SER A 63 -8.57 -12.05 3.88
CA SER A 63 -9.19 -12.84 4.96
C SER A 63 -8.20 -13.88 5.49
N ARG A 64 -7.38 -13.45 6.46
CA ARG A 64 -7.07 -14.18 7.70
C ARG A 64 -6.46 -13.24 8.74
#